data_AF-A0AAE4RWK2-F1
#
_entry.id   AF-A0AAE4RWK2-F1
#
_cell.length_a   1.000
_cell.length_b   1.000
_cell.length_c   1.000
_cell.angle_alpha   90.00
_cell.angle_beta   90.00
_cell.angle_gamma   90.00
#
_symmetry.space_group_name_H-M   'P 1'
#
loop_
_entity.id
_entity.type
_entity.pdbx_description
1 polymer ?
#
loop_
_entity_poly.entity_id
_entity_poly.type
_entity_poly.pdbx_seq_one_letter_code
_entity_poly.pdbx_strand_id
1 'polypeptide(L)'
;MAMLTAAHIKQMEDGDYIVYKRQKIKRQKGVKPISIKITPCDPVTDREPASGLADRGRFSCCRSSPAPAIRASALYMHIRTRYSKYQKYLRLLAEELGIDFHLTSYVSRHTAAMTLQRNNIPREVISQMLGHADLETTNIYLDSFDNRVINEAAKVL
;
A
#
# COMPACT_ATOMS: atom_id res chain seq x y z
N MET A 1 8.15 -5.50 -10.98
CA MET A 1 7.72 -4.22 -10.39
C MET A 1 7.11 -3.39 -11.51
N ALA A 2 6.04 -2.63 -11.31
CA ALA A 2 5.61 -1.70 -12.36
C ALA A 2 6.64 -0.56 -12.45
N MET A 3 7.11 -0.24 -13.65
CA MET A 3 8.03 0.87 -13.89
C MET A 3 7.18 2.14 -14.01
N LEU A 4 7.06 2.88 -12.91
CA LEU A 4 6.36 4.16 -12.89
C LEU A 4 7.32 5.27 -13.33
N THR A 5 6.99 5.90 -14.45
CA THR A 5 7.62 7.12 -14.97
C THR A 5 6.62 8.28 -14.90
N ALA A 6 7.10 9.52 -15.05
CA ALA A 6 6.26 10.73 -15.05
C ALA A 6 5.11 10.66 -16.08
N ALA A 7 5.26 9.89 -17.16
CA ALA A 7 4.22 9.66 -18.17
C ALA A 7 2.96 8.93 -17.63
N HIS A 8 3.03 8.34 -16.44
CA HIS A 8 1.88 7.69 -15.79
C HIS A 8 1.06 8.67 -14.94
N ILE A 9 1.51 9.91 -14.77
CA ILE A 9 0.75 10.96 -14.08
C ILE A 9 -0.21 11.56 -15.09
N LYS A 10 -1.51 11.52 -14.78
CA LYS A 10 -2.59 12.07 -15.59
C LYS A 10 -3.38 13.08 -14.76
N GLN A 11 -3.60 14.25 -15.32
CA GLN A 11 -4.53 15.24 -14.79
C GLN A 11 -5.97 14.79 -15.08
N MET A 12 -6.80 14.76 -14.05
CA MET A 12 -8.25 14.56 -14.14
C MET A 12 -8.95 15.73 -13.42
N GLU A 13 -10.27 15.85 -13.54
CA GLU A 13 -11.04 16.98 -12.98
C GLU A 13 -10.82 17.19 -11.46
N ASP A 14 -10.57 16.11 -10.72
CA ASP A 14 -10.37 16.11 -9.26
C ASP A 14 -8.90 16.19 -8.80
N GLY A 15 -7.93 16.35 -9.71
CA GLY A 15 -6.49 16.48 -9.42
C GLY A 15 -5.58 15.52 -10.18
N ASP A 16 -4.35 15.34 -9.71
CA ASP A 16 -3.35 14.46 -10.32
C ASP A 16 -3.54 13.00 -9.91
N TYR A 17 -3.49 12.09 -10.88
CA TYR A 17 -3.60 10.65 -10.66
C TYR A 17 -2.42 9.91 -11.26
N ILE A 18 -1.88 8.93 -10.53
CA ILE A 18 -0.96 7.94 -11.07
C ILE A 18 -1.79 6.79 -11.64
N VAL A 19 -1.75 6.60 -12.95
CA VAL A 19 -2.50 5.57 -13.66
C VAL A 19 -1.55 4.55 -14.28
N TYR A 20 -1.62 3.29 -13.82
CA TYR A 20 -0.74 2.24 -14.33
C TYR A 20 -1.37 0.84 -14.28
N LYS A 21 -0.77 -0.10 -15.02
CA LYS A 21 -1.08 -1.53 -14.93
C LYS A 21 0.05 -2.26 -14.20
N ARG A 22 -0.28 -3.07 -13.19
CA ARG A 22 0.71 -3.89 -12.48
C ARG A 22 1.36 -4.88 -13.45
N GLN A 23 2.69 -5.00 -13.39
CA GLN A 23 3.46 -5.86 -14.30
C GLN A 23 3.02 -7.33 -14.28
N LYS A 24 2.59 -7.85 -13.13
CA LYS A 24 2.13 -9.25 -12.98
C LYS A 24 0.81 -9.53 -13.72
N ILE A 25 -0.05 -8.54 -13.89
CA ILE A 25 -1.40 -8.68 -14.47
C ILE A 25 -1.56 -7.88 -15.77
N LYS A 26 -0.47 -7.27 -16.29
CA LYS A 26 -0.49 -6.46 -17.51
C LYS A 26 -0.96 -7.25 -18.74
N ARG A 27 -0.74 -8.58 -18.74
CA ARG A 27 -1.08 -9.49 -19.85
C ARG A 27 -2.47 -10.12 -19.73
N GLN A 28 -3.13 -10.02 -18.59
CA GLN A 28 -4.45 -10.57 -18.38
C GLN A 28 -5.50 -9.68 -19.06
N LYS A 29 -6.36 -10.27 -19.89
CA LYS A 29 -7.42 -9.54 -20.61
C LYS A 29 -8.46 -9.02 -19.61
N GLY A 30 -8.95 -7.80 -19.82
CA GLY A 30 -10.00 -7.18 -19.01
C GLY A 30 -9.55 -6.46 -17.72
N VAL A 31 -8.26 -6.49 -17.38
CA VAL A 31 -7.78 -5.83 -16.15
C VAL A 31 -7.80 -4.31 -16.29
N LYS A 32 -8.64 -3.67 -15.46
CA LYS A 32 -8.71 -2.21 -15.33
C LYS A 32 -7.39 -1.66 -14.76
N PRO A 33 -6.88 -0.53 -15.28
CA PRO A 33 -5.71 0.11 -14.70
C PRO A 33 -6.01 0.59 -13.27
N ILE A 34 -4.99 0.60 -12.43
CA ILE A 34 -5.07 1.15 -11.08
C ILE A 34 -4.82 2.65 -11.20
N SER A 35 -5.76 3.45 -10.69
CA SER A 35 -5.68 4.91 -10.59
C SER A 35 -5.53 5.29 -9.12
N ILE A 36 -4.42 5.92 -8.76
CA ILE A 36 -4.17 6.39 -7.39
C ILE A 36 -4.14 7.91 -7.44
N LYS A 37 -5.04 8.56 -6.69
CA LYS A 37 -5.03 10.01 -6.53
C LYS A 37 -3.76 10.42 -5.79
N ILE A 38 -3.05 11.42 -6.31
CA ILE A 38 -1.95 12.06 -5.59
C ILE A 38 -2.59 13.04 -4.61
N THR A 39 -2.74 12.60 -3.37
CA THR A 39 -3.10 13.50 -2.28
C THR A 39 -1.83 14.19 -1.80
N PRO A 40 -1.80 15.53 -1.69
CA PRO A 40 -0.72 16.23 -1.00
C PRO A 40 -0.56 15.60 0.39
N CYS A 41 0.64 15.13 0.69
CA CYS A 41 0.94 14.59 2.01
C CYS A 41 0.89 15.74 3.01
N ASP A 42 0.15 15.61 4.11
CA ASP A 42 0.27 16.57 5.21
C ASP A 42 1.71 16.56 5.77
N PRO A 43 2.28 17.72 6.15
CA PRO A 43 3.64 17.82 6.70
C PRO A 43 3.83 17.09 8.04
N VAL A 44 2.78 16.47 8.60
CA VAL A 44 2.86 15.65 9.81
C VAL A 44 3.76 14.43 9.61
N THR A 45 3.85 13.88 8.39
CA THR A 45 4.84 12.84 8.05
C THR A 45 6.26 13.37 7.84
N ASP A 46 6.45 14.69 7.80
CA ASP A 46 7.78 15.34 7.72
C ASP A 46 8.27 15.83 9.11
N ARG A 47 7.49 15.62 10.18
CA ARG A 47 8.02 15.79 11.53
C ARG A 47 9.04 14.69 11.79
N GLU A 48 10.31 15.08 11.77
CA GLU A 48 11.39 14.37 12.46
C GLU A 48 10.86 13.91 13.83
N PRO A 49 10.91 12.61 14.16
CA PRO A 49 10.55 12.18 15.50
C PRO A 49 11.39 12.98 16.50
N ALA A 50 10.76 13.49 17.57
CA ALA A 50 11.43 14.31 18.57
C ALA A 50 12.58 13.58 19.30
N SER A 51 12.69 12.26 19.11
CA SER A 51 13.86 11.46 19.48
C SER A 51 14.91 11.57 18.38
N GLY A 52 16.16 11.92 18.74
CA GLY A 52 17.31 12.13 17.84
C GLY A 52 17.77 10.92 17.01
N LEU A 53 16.87 10.28 16.29
CA LEU A 53 17.07 9.26 15.26
C LEU A 53 17.18 9.87 13.84
N ALA A 54 17.36 11.20 13.75
CA ALA A 54 17.40 11.98 12.52
C ALA A 54 18.44 11.50 11.49
N ASP A 55 19.47 10.76 11.91
CA ASP A 55 20.49 10.23 10.99
C ASP A 55 20.20 8.80 10.49
N ARG A 56 19.14 8.14 10.98
CA ARG A 56 18.75 6.78 10.56
C ARG A 56 17.28 6.61 10.18
N GLY A 57 16.49 7.68 10.26
CA GLY A 57 15.03 7.65 10.31
C GLY A 57 14.27 8.04 9.04
N ARG A 58 14.92 8.27 7.90
CA ARG A 58 14.15 8.39 6.65
C ARG A 58 13.66 7.00 6.26
N PHE A 59 12.34 6.80 6.19
CA PHE A 59 11.70 5.74 5.40
C PHE A 59 12.06 5.95 3.91
N SER A 60 13.33 5.78 3.58
CA SER A 60 13.90 5.93 2.25
C SER A 60 13.60 4.66 1.47
N CYS A 61 12.33 4.35 1.30
CA CYS A 61 11.84 3.38 0.32
C CYS A 61 11.65 4.03 -1.06
N CYS A 62 11.60 5.36 -1.14
CA CYS A 62 11.19 6.07 -2.37
C CYS A 62 12.25 7.00 -3.00
N ARG A 63 13.52 7.02 -2.54
CA ARG A 63 14.57 7.73 -3.29
C ARG A 63 15.03 6.86 -4.46
N SER A 64 14.26 6.87 -5.54
CA SER A 64 14.75 6.51 -6.86
C SER A 64 15.69 7.63 -7.32
N SER A 65 16.98 7.50 -7.02
CA SER A 65 17.96 8.27 -7.80
C SER A 65 17.83 7.84 -9.26
N PRO A 66 17.75 8.77 -10.23
CA PRO A 66 17.69 8.46 -11.64
C PRO A 66 19.10 8.04 -12.09
N ALA A 67 19.53 6.84 -11.71
CA ALA A 67 20.76 6.27 -12.24
C ALA A 67 20.44 5.59 -13.58
N PRO A 68 21.08 5.99 -14.68
CA PRO A 68 20.86 5.36 -15.98
C PRO A 68 21.37 3.91 -15.92
N ALA A 69 20.56 2.97 -16.40
CA ALA A 69 20.94 1.57 -16.63
C ALA A 69 21.46 0.78 -15.41
N ILE A 70 20.73 0.77 -14.29
CA ILE A 70 20.98 -0.26 -13.26
C ILE A 70 20.62 -1.64 -13.85
N ARG A 71 21.60 -2.56 -13.94
CA ARG A 71 21.36 -3.97 -14.32
C ARG A 71 20.22 -4.56 -13.46
N ALA A 72 19.35 -5.37 -14.06
CA ALA A 72 18.17 -5.92 -13.38
C ALA A 72 18.49 -6.59 -12.02
N SER A 73 19.64 -7.23 -11.90
CA SER A 73 20.15 -7.83 -10.66
C SER A 73 20.45 -6.79 -9.57
N ALA A 74 21.08 -5.68 -9.90
CA ALA A 74 21.41 -4.61 -8.96
C ALA A 74 20.15 -3.88 -8.47
N LEU A 75 19.16 -3.68 -9.35
CA LEU A 75 17.87 -3.10 -8.96
C LEU A 75 17.11 -4.05 -8.02
N TYR A 76 17.10 -5.35 -8.32
CA TYR A 76 16.50 -6.36 -7.46
C TYR A 76 17.12 -6.36 -6.06
N MET A 77 18.45 -6.36 -5.97
CA MET A 77 19.15 -6.30 -4.68
C MET A 77 18.85 -5.00 -3.93
N HIS A 78 18.81 -3.87 -4.63
CA HIS A 78 18.44 -2.59 -4.02
C HIS A 78 17.06 -2.64 -3.37
N ILE A 79 16.04 -3.10 -4.10
CA ILE A 79 14.67 -3.24 -3.59
C ILE A 79 14.64 -4.19 -2.38
N ARG A 80 15.31 -5.33 -2.49
CA ARG A 80 15.37 -6.32 -1.41
C ARG A 80 15.98 -5.74 -0.13
N THR A 81 17.11 -5.04 -0.24
CA THR A 81 17.76 -4.41 0.92
C THR A 81 16.88 -3.33 1.54
N ARG A 82 16.18 -2.51 0.74
CA ARG A 82 15.22 -1.51 1.25
C ARG A 82 14.06 -2.16 1.98
N TYR A 83 13.51 -3.24 1.43
CA TYR A 83 12.45 -4.01 2.09
C TYR A 83 12.91 -4.60 3.43
N SER A 84 14.11 -5.18 3.50
CA SER A 84 14.67 -5.67 4.76
C SER A 84 14.86 -4.56 5.81
N LYS A 85 15.30 -3.37 5.39
CA LYS A 85 15.41 -2.21 6.29
C LYS A 85 14.02 -1.77 6.79
N TYR A 86 13.04 -1.68 5.91
CA TYR A 86 11.66 -1.34 6.25
C TYR A 86 11.09 -2.29 7.32
N GLN A 87 11.25 -3.61 7.12
CA GLN A 87 10.81 -4.60 8.08
C GLN A 87 11.53 -4.48 9.44
N LYS A 88 12.83 -4.15 9.43
CA LYS A 88 13.58 -3.87 10.66
C LYS A 88 13.02 -2.66 11.41
N TYR A 89 12.69 -1.58 10.69
CA TYR A 89 12.10 -0.39 11.32
C TYR A 89 10.72 -0.65 11.90
N LEU A 90 9.87 -1.44 11.22
CA LEU A 90 8.58 -1.85 11.78
C LEU A 90 8.73 -2.64 13.08
N ARG A 91 9.74 -3.50 13.17
CA ARG A 91 10.04 -4.23 14.41
C ARG A 91 10.46 -3.28 15.54
N LEU A 92 11.34 -2.33 15.26
CA LEU A 92 11.77 -1.34 16.25
C LEU A 92 10.59 -0.48 16.74
N LEU A 93 9.71 -0.08 15.83
CA LEU A 93 8.48 0.64 16.18
C LEU A 93 7.53 -0.20 17.05
N ALA A 94 7.43 -1.51 16.80
CA ALA A 94 6.63 -2.40 17.64
C ALA A 94 7.17 -2.44 19.07
N GLU A 95 8.50 -2.56 19.20
CA GLU A 95 9.19 -2.58 20.50
C GLU A 95 9.02 -1.24 21.25
N GLU A 96 9.15 -0.11 20.56
CA GLU A 96 8.99 1.24 21.13
C GLU A 96 7.55 1.52 21.60
N LEU A 97 6.55 1.03 20.86
CA LEU A 97 5.13 1.21 21.17
C LEU A 97 4.57 0.13 22.11
N GLY A 98 5.37 -0.85 22.54
CA GLY A 98 4.92 -1.95 23.39
C GLY A 98 3.91 -2.88 22.72
N ILE A 99 4.00 -3.04 21.40
CA ILE A 99 3.12 -3.92 20.61
C ILE A 99 3.66 -5.35 20.68
N ASP A 100 2.87 -6.26 21.25
CA ASP A 100 3.27 -7.65 21.54
C ASP A 100 3.38 -8.55 20.29
N PHE A 101 2.85 -8.10 19.14
CA PHE A 101 2.87 -8.88 17.90
C PHE A 101 3.82 -8.33 16.84
N HIS A 102 4.29 -9.21 15.96
CA HIS A 102 5.27 -8.87 14.93
C HIS A 102 4.67 -7.98 13.83
N LEU A 103 5.03 -6.69 13.83
CA LEU A 103 4.64 -5.76 12.77
C LEU A 103 5.39 -6.05 11.46
N THR A 104 4.62 -6.20 10.38
CA THR A 104 5.13 -6.37 9.02
C THR A 104 4.36 -5.49 8.04
N SER A 105 4.88 -5.31 6.82
CA SER A 105 4.12 -4.68 5.72
C SER A 105 2.79 -5.38 5.42
N TYR A 106 2.66 -6.65 5.81
CA TYR A 106 1.45 -7.43 5.61
C TYR A 106 0.38 -7.04 6.63
N VAL A 107 0.77 -6.81 7.89
CA VAL A 107 -0.13 -6.33 8.95
C VAL A 107 -0.74 -4.99 8.55
N SER A 108 0.06 -4.02 8.11
CA SER A 108 -0.47 -2.71 7.70
C SER A 108 -1.44 -2.81 6.51
N ARG A 109 -1.15 -3.71 5.56
CA ARG A 109 -2.04 -4.00 4.42
C ARG A 109 -3.36 -4.63 4.87
N HIS A 110 -3.32 -5.55 5.83
CA HIS A 110 -4.52 -6.13 6.42
C HIS A 110 -5.35 -5.10 7.17
N THR A 111 -4.73 -4.28 8.02
CA THR A 111 -5.41 -3.22 8.75
C THR A 111 -6.12 -2.27 7.77
N ALA A 112 -5.45 -1.86 6.69
CA ALA A 112 -6.08 -1.02 5.67
C ALA A 112 -7.29 -1.70 5.01
N ALA A 113 -7.19 -2.97 4.61
CA ALA A 113 -8.30 -3.71 4.01
C ALA A 113 -9.50 -3.84 4.96
N MET A 114 -9.24 -4.20 6.23
CA MET A 114 -10.27 -4.31 7.27
C MET A 114 -10.93 -2.96 7.57
N THR A 115 -10.16 -1.87 7.61
CA THR A 115 -10.72 -0.52 7.79
C THR A 115 -11.64 -0.15 6.64
N LEU A 116 -11.28 -0.43 5.40
CA LEU A 116 -12.14 -0.18 4.24
C LEU A 116 -13.43 -1.03 4.30
N GLN A 117 -13.32 -2.30 4.69
CA GLN A 117 -14.48 -3.19 4.87
C GLN A 117 -15.42 -2.69 5.97
N ARG A 118 -14.89 -2.23 7.11
CA ARG A 118 -15.67 -1.65 8.21
C ARG A 118 -16.38 -0.35 7.82
N ASN A 119 -15.84 0.38 6.85
CA ASN A 119 -16.47 1.55 6.25
C ASN A 119 -17.50 1.19 5.16
N ASN A 120 -17.94 -0.08 5.09
CA ASN A 120 -18.91 -0.59 4.12
C ASN A 120 -18.49 -0.38 2.65
N ILE A 121 -17.18 -0.31 2.37
CA ILE A 121 -16.69 -0.22 1.00
C ILE A 121 -16.84 -1.59 0.32
N PRO A 122 -17.42 -1.67 -0.90
CA PRO A 122 -17.61 -2.93 -1.60
C PRO A 122 -16.30 -3.69 -1.82
N ARG A 123 -16.35 -5.02 -1.74
CA ARG A 123 -15.16 -5.88 -1.86
C ARG A 123 -14.47 -5.75 -3.21
N GLU A 124 -15.22 -5.44 -4.26
CA GLU A 124 -14.73 -5.19 -5.61
C GLU A 124 -13.82 -3.97 -5.65
N VAL A 125 -14.21 -2.90 -4.94
CA VAL A 125 -13.44 -1.66 -4.84
C VAL A 125 -12.17 -1.89 -4.02
N ILE A 126 -12.28 -2.60 -2.90
CA ILE A 126 -11.12 -2.98 -2.07
C ILE A 126 -10.15 -3.85 -2.89
N SER A 127 -10.66 -4.83 -3.62
CA SER A 127 -9.86 -5.72 -4.50
C SER A 127 -9.10 -4.92 -5.56
N GLN A 128 -9.76 -3.96 -6.19
CA GLN A 128 -9.15 -3.08 -7.18
C GLN A 128 -8.08 -2.18 -6.57
N MET A 129 -8.33 -1.62 -5.38
CA MET A 129 -7.37 -0.78 -4.64
C MET A 129 -6.13 -1.59 -4.21
N LEU A 130 -6.31 -2.83 -3.78
CA LEU A 130 -5.22 -3.77 -3.48
C LEU A 130 -4.52 -4.29 -4.75
N GLY A 131 -5.14 -4.11 -5.91
CA GLY A 131 -4.64 -4.53 -7.22
C GLY A 131 -4.66 -6.04 -7.42
N HIS A 132 -5.62 -6.73 -6.80
CA HIS A 132 -5.84 -8.16 -6.97
C HIS A 132 -6.57 -8.45 -8.29
N ALA A 133 -6.24 -9.58 -8.92
CA ALA A 133 -6.91 -10.01 -10.14
C ALA A 133 -8.24 -10.71 -9.83
N ASP A 134 -8.25 -11.49 -8.75
CA ASP A 134 -9.38 -12.33 -8.35
C ASP A 134 -9.84 -11.99 -6.93
N LEU A 135 -11.16 -12.01 -6.72
CA LEU A 135 -11.78 -11.70 -5.42
C LEU A 135 -11.39 -12.72 -4.34
N GLU A 136 -11.07 -13.96 -4.70
CA GLU A 136 -10.59 -14.97 -3.75
C GLU A 136 -9.35 -14.50 -2.99
N THR A 137 -8.41 -13.85 -3.68
CA THR A 137 -7.21 -13.31 -3.02
C THR A 137 -7.53 -12.17 -2.07
N THR A 138 -8.61 -11.43 -2.31
CA THR A 138 -9.11 -10.38 -1.40
C THR A 138 -9.84 -10.97 -0.20
N ASN A 139 -10.55 -12.09 -0.36
CA ASN A 139 -11.20 -12.80 0.73
C ASN A 139 -10.20 -13.30 1.79
N ILE A 140 -8.95 -13.59 1.42
CA ILE A 140 -7.89 -13.91 2.41
C ILE A 140 -7.59 -12.72 3.34
N TYR A 141 -7.82 -11.48 2.88
CA TYR A 141 -7.57 -10.27 3.67
C TYR A 141 -8.77 -9.78 4.47
N LEU A 142 -9.97 -10.27 4.15
CA LEU A 142 -11.22 -9.82 4.71
C LEU A 142 -11.78 -10.89 5.64
N ASP A 143 -11.97 -10.54 6.90
CA ASP A 143 -12.61 -11.42 7.87
C ASP A 143 -14.12 -11.49 7.62
N SER A 144 -14.78 -12.39 8.34
CA SER A 144 -16.25 -12.42 8.41
C SER A 144 -16.80 -11.03 8.79
N PHE A 145 -17.94 -10.65 8.23
CA PHE A 145 -18.54 -9.35 8.52
C PHE A 145 -18.87 -9.25 10.01
N ASP A 146 -18.66 -8.07 10.58
CA ASP A 146 -19.11 -7.78 11.94
C ASP A 146 -20.63 -7.99 12.01
N ASN A 147 -21.10 -8.60 13.10
CA ASN A 147 -22.52 -8.82 13.39
C ASN A 147 -23.35 -7.56 13.24
N ARG A 148 -22.76 -6.37 13.45
CA ARG A 148 -23.41 -5.08 13.21
C ARG A 148 -23.86 -4.90 11.76
N VAL A 149 -23.00 -5.23 10.80
CA VAL A 149 -23.31 -5.11 9.35
C VAL A 149 -24.35 -6.15 8.95
N ILE A 150 -24.23 -7.37 9.49
CA ILE A 150 -25.20 -8.45 9.26
C ILE A 150 -26.60 -8.04 9.78
N ASN A 151 -26.65 -7.46 10.98
CA ASN A 151 -27.90 -7.00 11.59
C ASN A 151 -28.53 -5.84 10.82
N GLU A 152 -27.74 -4.89 10.30
CA GLU A 152 -28.27 -3.83 9.43
C GLU A 152 -28.81 -4.38 8.11
N ALA A 153 -28.12 -5.33 7.47
CA ALA A 153 -28.62 -5.97 6.25
C ALA A 153 -29.93 -6.74 6.49
N ALA A 154 -30.06 -7.39 7.66
CA ALA A 154 -31.27 -8.11 8.04
C ALA A 154 -32.48 -7.19 8.29
N LYS A 155 -32.28 -5.90 8.62
CA LYS A 155 -33.38 -4.92 8.81
C LYS A 155 -34.04 -4.48 7.51
N VAL A 156 -33.44 -4.77 6.36
CA VAL A 156 -33.96 -4.41 5.03
C VAL A 156 -34.92 -5.49 4.48
N LEU A 157 -35.03 -6.64 5.17
CA LEU A 157 -36.03 -7.69 4.92
C LEU A 157 -37.34 -7.38 5.66
#